data_AF-A0A957G7P1-F1
#
_entry.id   AF-A0A957G7P1-F1
#
_cell.length_a   1.000
_cell.length_b   1.000
_cell.length_c   1.000
_cell.angle_alpha   90.00
_cell.angle_beta   90.00
_cell.angle_gamma   90.00
#
_symmetry.space_group_name_H-M   'P 1'
#
loop_
_entity.id
_entity.type
_entity.pdbx_description
1 polymer ?
#
loop_
_entity_poly.entity_id
_entity_poly.type
_entity_poly.pdbx_seq_one_letter_code
_entity_poly.pdbx_strand_id
1 'polypeptide(L)'
;TVGAGSLLPAGQDSLRAAYQKAGRARDFWPGDVQFIAPATSPTVYAAGVASAIHNTELSSNVLVGRFGPEIVLATEAAAQKQLEQLIGSDDPAALAIGSMSSEQLLIGEELLATPTYLQPKPVHQASLMTQDVLRWLVAAALVIAALVGLLA
;
A
#
# COMPACT_ATOMS: atom_id res chain seq x y z
N THR A 1 1.42 -4.84 -4.96
CA THR A 1 2.16 -6.02 -5.39
C THR A 1 3.48 -5.97 -4.67
N VAL A 2 4.08 -7.12 -4.39
CA VAL A 2 5.34 -7.17 -3.64
C VAL A 2 6.47 -6.64 -4.52
N GLY A 3 7.38 -5.85 -3.95
CA GLY A 3 8.59 -5.43 -4.64
C GLY A 3 9.57 -6.60 -4.88
N ALA A 4 10.70 -6.32 -5.53
CA ALA A 4 11.77 -7.30 -5.68
C ALA A 4 12.40 -7.64 -4.32
N GLY A 5 12.86 -8.88 -4.14
CA GLY A 5 13.53 -9.31 -2.91
C GLY A 5 14.80 -8.52 -2.57
N SER A 6 15.39 -7.85 -3.57
CA SER A 6 16.50 -6.91 -3.39
C SER A 6 16.16 -5.69 -2.53
N LEU A 7 14.87 -5.40 -2.31
CA LEU A 7 14.42 -4.30 -1.45
C LEU A 7 14.39 -4.67 0.05
N LEU A 8 14.62 -5.94 0.40
CA LEU A 8 14.59 -6.39 1.79
C LEU A 8 15.51 -5.58 2.72
N PRO A 9 16.79 -5.28 2.35
CA PRO A 9 17.65 -4.45 3.20
C PRO A 9 17.12 -3.03 3.40
N ALA A 10 16.50 -2.45 2.38
CA ALA A 10 15.91 -1.11 2.48
C ALA A 10 14.68 -1.10 3.41
N GLY A 11 13.86 -2.15 3.37
CA GLY A 11 12.77 -2.35 4.32
C GLY A 11 13.25 -2.51 5.76
N GLN A 12 14.30 -3.31 5.98
CA GLN A 12 14.93 -3.48 7.29
C GLN A 12 15.50 -2.17 7.83
N ASP A 13 16.16 -1.37 6.98
CA ASP A 13 16.71 -0.08 7.40
C ASP A 13 15.60 0.93 7.73
N SER A 14 14.53 0.95 6.94
CA SER A 14 13.35 1.78 7.20
C SER A 14 12.70 1.44 8.55
N LEU A 15 12.52 0.14 8.85
CA LEU A 15 11.96 -0.31 10.12
C LEU A 15 12.90 0.02 11.29
N ARG A 16 14.21 -0.19 11.12
CA ARG A 16 15.24 0.18 12.11
C ARG A 16 15.17 1.68 12.44
N ALA A 17 15.09 2.54 11.42
CA ALA A 17 14.96 3.98 11.61
C ALA A 17 13.68 4.37 12.35
N ALA A 18 12.57 3.64 12.11
CA ALA A 18 11.33 3.84 12.86
C ALA A 18 11.48 3.47 14.36
N TYR A 19 12.07 2.31 14.67
CA TYR A 19 12.37 1.92 16.06
C TYR A 19 13.28 2.93 16.77
N GLN A 20 14.30 3.44 16.07
CA GLN A 20 15.19 4.47 16.62
C GLN A 20 14.45 5.77 16.95
N LYS A 21 13.60 6.25 16.04
CA LYS A 21 12.77 7.44 16.28
C LYS A 21 11.77 7.25 17.42
N ALA A 22 11.28 6.03 17.62
CA ALA A 22 10.39 5.67 18.72
C ALA A 22 11.12 5.46 20.07
N GLY A 23 12.44 5.58 20.13
CA GLY A 23 13.23 5.32 21.35
C GLY A 23 13.33 3.83 21.72
N ARG A 24 12.95 2.92 20.82
CA ARG A 24 12.89 1.47 21.02
C ARG A 24 13.93 0.71 20.19
N ALA A 25 15.10 1.30 19.99
CA ALA A 25 16.15 0.75 19.12
C ALA A 25 16.60 -0.68 19.49
N ARG A 26 16.48 -1.07 20.78
CA ARG A 26 16.82 -2.42 21.27
C ARG A 26 15.80 -3.49 20.86
N ASP A 27 14.60 -3.09 20.48
CA ASP A 27 13.51 -4.00 20.14
C ASP A 27 13.50 -4.36 18.64
N PHE A 28 14.37 -3.71 17.84
CA PHE A 28 14.47 -3.99 16.41
C PHE A 28 15.01 -5.41 16.17
N TRP A 29 14.25 -6.21 15.42
CA TRP A 29 14.68 -7.51 14.92
C TRP A 29 14.64 -7.55 13.38
N PRO A 30 15.72 -7.94 12.68
CA PRO A 30 15.73 -8.00 11.22
C PRO A 30 14.68 -8.95 10.61
N GLY A 31 14.23 -9.95 11.38
CA GLY A 31 13.20 -10.91 10.96
C GLY A 31 11.78 -10.35 10.93
N ASP A 32 11.56 -9.14 11.45
CA ASP A 32 10.27 -8.43 11.37
C ASP A 32 9.97 -7.94 9.95
N VAL A 33 10.99 -7.89 9.08
CA VAL A 33 10.84 -7.59 7.66
C VAL A 33 11.14 -8.85 6.86
N GLN A 34 10.18 -9.27 6.04
CA GLN A 34 10.27 -10.54 5.31
C GLN A 34 9.91 -10.34 3.84
N PHE A 35 10.66 -11.03 2.98
CA PHE A 35 10.28 -11.23 1.59
C PHE A 35 9.59 -12.59 1.45
N ILE A 36 8.28 -12.58 1.28
CA ILE A 36 7.46 -13.80 1.25
C ILE A 36 7.45 -14.43 -0.15
N ALA A 37 7.11 -13.65 -1.17
CA ALA A 37 7.04 -14.12 -2.55
C ALA A 37 7.19 -12.96 -3.55
N PRO A 38 7.67 -13.24 -4.78
CA PRO A 38 7.76 -12.23 -5.84
C PRO A 38 6.37 -11.81 -6.34
N ALA A 39 6.30 -10.64 -6.99
CA ALA A 39 5.06 -10.11 -7.59
C ALA A 39 4.38 -11.07 -8.58
N THR A 40 5.13 -11.98 -9.19
CA THR A 40 4.61 -12.99 -10.12
C THR A 40 3.77 -14.08 -9.45
N SER A 41 3.82 -14.16 -8.12
CA SER A 41 3.15 -15.21 -7.33
C SER A 41 2.23 -14.59 -6.26
N PRO A 42 1.22 -13.80 -6.64
CA PRO A 42 0.41 -13.01 -5.72
C PRO A 42 -0.33 -13.85 -4.67
N THR A 43 -0.90 -15.00 -5.05
CA THR A 43 -1.59 -15.90 -4.12
C THR A 43 -0.65 -16.50 -3.08
N VAL A 44 0.59 -16.81 -3.46
CA VAL A 44 1.62 -17.33 -2.53
C VAL A 44 1.99 -16.25 -1.53
N TYR A 45 2.13 -15.00 -1.98
CA TYR A 45 2.33 -13.87 -1.08
C TYR A 45 1.18 -13.75 -0.08
N ALA A 46 -0.07 -13.71 -0.55
CA ALA A 46 -1.23 -13.53 0.31
C ALA A 46 -1.41 -14.67 1.32
N ALA A 47 -1.17 -15.93 0.91
CA ALA A 47 -1.18 -17.08 1.82
C ALA A 47 -0.06 -17.01 2.87
N GLY A 48 1.14 -16.57 2.48
CA GLY A 48 2.24 -16.38 3.42
C GLY A 48 1.97 -15.25 4.42
N VAL A 49 1.37 -14.15 3.97
CA VAL A 49 0.93 -13.05 4.86
C VAL A 49 -0.14 -13.54 5.83
N ALA A 50 -1.14 -14.29 5.35
CA ALA A 50 -2.17 -14.89 6.20
C ALA A 50 -1.56 -15.79 7.29
N SER A 51 -0.61 -16.64 6.92
CA SER A 51 0.13 -17.48 7.88
C SER A 51 0.93 -16.66 8.88
N ALA A 52 1.59 -15.58 8.44
CA ALA A 52 2.32 -14.68 9.34
C ALA A 52 1.37 -14.00 10.33
N ILE A 53 0.19 -13.55 9.89
CA ILE A 53 -0.85 -12.98 10.75
C ILE A 53 -1.30 -14.01 11.79
N HIS A 54 -1.54 -15.28 11.39
CA HIS A 54 -1.95 -16.32 12.33
C HIS A 54 -0.88 -16.66 13.37
N ASN A 55 0.40 -16.63 12.99
CA ASN A 55 1.52 -17.02 13.87
C ASN A 55 2.08 -15.88 14.72
N THR A 56 1.66 -14.64 14.48
CA THR A 56 2.20 -13.46 15.19
C THR A 56 1.10 -12.78 16.02
N GLU A 57 1.46 -12.29 17.21
CA GLU A 57 0.58 -11.39 17.97
C GLU A 57 0.70 -9.98 17.40
N LEU A 58 -0.37 -9.51 16.76
CA LEU A 58 -0.45 -8.20 16.13
C LEU A 58 -1.57 -7.39 16.81
N SER A 59 -1.40 -6.07 16.92
CA SER A 59 -2.47 -5.18 17.40
C SER A 59 -3.35 -4.66 16.26
N SER A 60 -2.81 -4.59 15.05
CA SER A 60 -3.49 -4.07 13.86
C SER A 60 -2.83 -4.62 12.60
N ASN A 61 -3.57 -4.66 11.49
CA ASN A 61 -3.10 -5.07 10.18
C ASN A 61 -3.13 -3.88 9.20
N VAL A 62 -2.03 -3.61 8.51
CA VAL A 62 -1.96 -2.54 7.50
C VAL A 62 -1.54 -3.14 6.17
N LEU A 63 -2.44 -3.11 5.18
CA LEU A 63 -2.22 -3.62 3.84
C LEU A 63 -2.23 -2.47 2.84
N VAL A 64 -1.06 -2.07 2.35
CA VAL A 64 -0.92 -0.97 1.38
C VAL A 64 -0.19 -1.45 0.14
N GLY A 65 -0.81 -1.23 -1.02
CA GLY A 65 -0.23 -1.51 -2.33
C GLY A 65 -1.25 -2.08 -3.31
N ARG A 66 -0.77 -2.46 -4.50
CA ARG A 66 -1.62 -3.02 -5.55
C ARG A 66 -1.90 -4.51 -5.35
N PHE A 67 -3.07 -4.90 -4.85
CA PHE A 67 -3.41 -6.32 -4.69
C PHE A 67 -4.51 -6.72 -5.67
N GLY A 68 -4.54 -7.97 -6.08
CA GLY A 68 -5.69 -8.55 -6.78
C GLY A 68 -6.68 -9.20 -5.80
N PRO A 69 -7.53 -10.10 -6.30
CA PRO A 69 -8.50 -10.84 -5.48
C PRO A 69 -7.88 -11.66 -4.34
N GLU A 70 -6.60 -12.02 -4.45
CA GLU A 70 -5.88 -12.79 -3.44
C GLU A 70 -5.80 -12.10 -2.07
N ILE A 71 -6.00 -10.77 -2.01
CA ILE A 71 -5.97 -10.00 -0.76
C ILE A 71 -6.95 -10.56 0.28
N VAL A 72 -8.02 -11.23 -0.17
CA VAL A 72 -9.01 -11.89 0.69
C VAL A 72 -8.37 -12.84 1.69
N LEU A 73 -7.28 -13.53 1.33
CA LEU A 73 -6.60 -14.46 2.24
C LEU A 73 -5.99 -13.73 3.45
N ALA A 74 -5.37 -12.57 3.19
CA ALA A 74 -4.75 -11.78 4.24
C ALA A 74 -5.79 -11.04 5.10
N THR A 75 -6.83 -10.48 4.48
CA THR A 75 -7.87 -9.73 5.21
C THR A 75 -8.74 -10.65 6.05
N GLU A 76 -9.05 -11.85 5.57
CA GLU A 76 -9.79 -12.86 6.32
C GLU A 76 -8.99 -13.38 7.51
N ALA A 77 -7.68 -13.63 7.35
CA ALA A 77 -6.82 -14.04 8.46
C ALA A 77 -6.77 -12.99 9.58
N ALA A 78 -6.73 -11.71 9.21
CA ALA A 78 -6.80 -10.60 10.17
C ALA A 78 -8.19 -10.47 10.82
N ALA A 79 -9.27 -10.64 10.05
CA ALA A 79 -10.64 -10.63 10.56
C ALA A 79 -10.90 -11.76 11.57
N GLN A 80 -10.38 -12.97 11.32
CA GLN A 80 -10.46 -14.10 12.26
C GLN A 80 -9.77 -13.81 13.59
N LYS A 81 -8.70 -13.00 13.57
CA LYS A 81 -8.02 -12.50 14.78
C LYS A 81 -8.63 -11.22 15.36
N GLN A 82 -9.73 -10.73 14.79
CA GLN A 82 -10.40 -9.49 15.19
C GLN A 82 -9.44 -8.28 15.21
N LEU A 83 -8.48 -8.26 14.28
CA LEU A 83 -7.54 -7.15 14.14
C LEU A 83 -8.23 -5.97 13.47
N GLU A 84 -7.98 -4.75 13.97
CA GLU A 84 -8.25 -3.54 13.19
C GLU A 84 -7.42 -3.56 11.91
N GLN A 85 -8.04 -3.20 10.80
CA GLN A 85 -7.40 -3.28 9.48
C GLN A 85 -7.45 -1.93 8.78
N LEU A 86 -6.32 -1.50 8.23
CA LEU A 86 -6.25 -0.39 7.28
C LEU A 86 -5.81 -0.93 5.93
N ILE A 87 -6.65 -0.74 4.91
CA ILE A 87 -6.43 -1.29 3.57
C ILE A 87 -6.30 -0.14 2.59
N GLY A 88 -5.31 -0.17 1.72
CA GLY A 88 -5.16 0.81 0.67
C GLY A 88 -4.67 0.20 -0.63
N SER A 89 -5.42 0.42 -1.71
CA SER A 89 -5.12 -0.14 -3.05
C SER A 89 -5.54 0.80 -4.17
N ASP A 90 -4.91 0.63 -5.34
CA ASP A 90 -5.31 1.22 -6.62
C ASP A 90 -6.01 0.19 -7.55
N ASP A 91 -6.20 -1.04 -7.06
CA ASP A 91 -6.84 -2.12 -7.81
C ASP A 91 -8.33 -2.29 -7.41
N PRO A 92 -9.28 -2.26 -8.36
CA PRO A 92 -10.70 -2.37 -8.06
C PRO A 92 -11.10 -3.67 -7.35
N ALA A 93 -10.45 -4.81 -7.64
CA ALA A 93 -10.80 -6.07 -6.99
C ALA A 93 -10.42 -6.06 -5.51
N ALA A 94 -9.23 -5.53 -5.19
CA ALA A 94 -8.81 -5.38 -3.80
C ALA A 94 -9.64 -4.32 -3.05
N LEU A 95 -10.06 -3.24 -3.72
CA LEU A 95 -10.94 -2.24 -3.12
C LEU A 95 -12.33 -2.81 -2.81
N ALA A 96 -12.89 -3.64 -3.70
CA ALA A 96 -14.16 -4.32 -3.45
C ALA A 96 -14.06 -5.22 -2.21
N ILE A 97 -13.03 -6.05 -2.11
CA ILE A 97 -12.80 -6.92 -0.93
C ILE A 97 -12.54 -6.09 0.32
N GLY A 98 -11.71 -5.05 0.21
CA GLY A 98 -11.37 -4.14 1.29
C GLY A 98 -12.59 -3.46 1.88
N SER A 99 -13.53 -3.02 1.04
CA SER A 99 -14.79 -2.39 1.48
C SER A 99 -15.68 -3.30 2.35
N MET A 100 -15.50 -4.62 2.23
CA MET A 100 -16.21 -5.60 3.07
C MET A 100 -15.40 -6.02 4.30
N SER A 101 -14.08 -5.81 4.29
CA SER A 101 -13.15 -6.29 5.31
C SER A 101 -12.70 -5.23 6.31
N SER A 102 -12.83 -3.94 5.97
CA SER A 102 -12.32 -2.82 6.77
C SER A 102 -13.16 -1.55 6.59
N GLU A 103 -13.36 -0.80 7.66
CA GLU A 103 -13.92 0.56 7.62
C GLU A 103 -12.89 1.64 7.22
N GLN A 104 -11.60 1.30 7.27
CA GLN A 104 -10.46 2.19 7.00
C GLN A 104 -9.85 1.84 5.63
N LEU A 105 -10.56 2.23 4.58
CA LEU A 105 -10.17 1.99 3.18
C LEU A 105 -9.58 3.27 2.56
N LEU A 106 -8.37 3.18 2.00
CA LEU A 106 -7.73 4.23 1.22
C LEU A 106 -7.86 3.91 -0.27
N ILE A 107 -8.51 4.80 -1.02
CA ILE A 107 -8.86 4.56 -2.42
C ILE A 107 -7.92 5.32 -3.34
N GLY A 108 -7.19 4.59 -4.18
CA GLY A 108 -6.42 5.16 -5.29
C GLY A 108 -5.41 6.23 -4.86
N GLU A 109 -5.72 7.50 -5.13
CA GLU A 109 -4.81 8.62 -4.83
C GLU A 109 -4.69 8.97 -3.34
N GLU A 110 -5.61 8.50 -2.50
CA GLU A 110 -5.51 8.67 -1.05
C GLU A 110 -4.26 7.98 -0.48
N LEU A 111 -3.81 6.90 -1.13
CA LEU A 111 -2.53 6.25 -0.83
C LEU A 111 -1.36 7.23 -0.93
N LEU A 112 -1.37 8.07 -1.96
CA LEU A 112 -0.31 9.06 -2.23
C LEU A 112 -0.40 10.25 -1.27
N ALA A 113 -1.59 10.52 -0.72
CA ALA A 113 -1.80 11.54 0.30
C ALA A 113 -1.39 11.10 1.71
N THR A 114 -1.26 9.80 1.97
CA THR A 114 -0.88 9.23 3.29
C THR A 114 0.33 9.90 3.96
N PRO A 115 1.46 10.16 3.27
CA PRO A 115 2.60 10.83 3.89
C PRO A 115 2.28 12.25 4.38
N THR A 116 1.35 12.95 3.73
CA THR A 116 0.88 14.28 4.16
C THR A 116 0.01 14.18 5.41
N TYR A 117 -0.84 13.15 5.51
CA TYR A 117 -1.64 12.91 6.72
C TYR A 117 -0.78 12.58 7.94
N LEU A 118 0.29 11.79 7.75
CA LEU A 118 1.18 11.39 8.83
C LEU A 118 2.20 12.48 9.20
N GLN A 119 2.74 13.19 8.21
CA GLN A 119 3.72 14.26 8.38
C GLN A 119 3.47 15.37 7.36
N PRO A 120 2.69 16.41 7.70
CA PRO A 120 2.38 17.51 6.80
C PRO A 120 3.63 18.36 6.56
N LYS A 121 4.43 17.96 5.57
CA LYS A 121 5.58 18.72 5.07
C LYS A 121 5.18 19.41 3.76
N PRO A 122 5.65 20.64 3.53
CA PRO A 122 5.30 21.40 2.32
C PRO A 122 5.69 20.67 1.02
N VAL A 123 6.74 19.85 1.07
CA VAL A 123 7.18 19.03 -0.08
C VAL A 123 6.15 17.96 -0.48
N HIS A 124 5.44 17.34 0.47
CA HIS A 124 4.43 16.32 0.15
C HIS A 124 3.19 16.96 -0.49
N GLN A 125 2.76 18.11 0.00
CA GLN A 125 1.67 18.89 -0.57
C GLN A 125 2.00 19.39 -1.99
N ALA A 126 3.23 19.89 -2.19
CA ALA A 126 3.69 20.33 -3.51
C ALA A 126 3.69 19.19 -4.53
N SER A 127 4.05 17.97 -4.12
CA SER A 127 4.03 16.79 -4.98
C SER A 127 2.61 16.46 -5.46
N LEU A 128 1.62 16.48 -4.55
CA LEU A 128 0.22 16.21 -4.90
C LEU A 128 -0.33 17.26 -5.88
N MET A 129 -0.09 18.54 -5.60
CA MET A 129 -0.49 19.63 -6.51
C MET A 129 0.14 19.48 -7.90
N THR A 130 1.42 19.09 -7.96
CA THR A 130 2.12 18.88 -9.23
C THR A 130 1.49 17.73 -10.03
N GLN A 131 1.16 16.64 -9.35
CA GLN A 131 0.48 15.49 -9.97
C GLN A 131 -0.88 15.87 -10.52
N ASP A 132 -1.66 16.68 -9.80
CA ASP A 132 -2.97 17.14 -10.27
C ASP A 132 -2.87 18.05 -11.50
N VAL A 133 -1.93 18.99 -11.50
CA VAL A 133 -1.69 19.88 -12.65
C VAL A 133 -1.28 19.08 -13.89
N LEU A 134 -0.35 18.14 -13.74
CA LEU A 134 0.09 17.29 -14.86
C LEU A 134 -1.06 16.44 -15.41
N ARG A 135 -1.91 15.89 -14.54
CA ARG A 135 -3.08 15.09 -14.93
C ARG A 135 -4.04 15.91 -15.81
N TRP A 136 -4.34 17.14 -15.40
CA TRP A 136 -5.20 18.05 -16.17
C TRP A 136 -4.58 18.43 -17.52
N LEU A 137 -3.26 18.69 -17.56
CA LEU A 137 -2.56 18.99 -18.81
C LEU A 137 -2.61 17.82 -19.79
N VAL A 138 -2.36 16.60 -19.33
CA VAL A 138 -2.44 15.39 -20.15
C VAL A 138 -3.87 15.14 -20.63
N ALA A 139 -4.87 15.28 -19.75
CA ALA A 139 -6.27 15.13 -20.12
C ALA A 139 -6.69 16.14 -21.21
N ALA A 140 -6.31 17.41 -21.05
CA ALA A 140 -6.59 18.45 -22.05
C ALA A 140 -5.91 18.14 -23.40
N ALA A 141 -4.65 17.71 -23.38
CA ALA A 141 -3.92 17.35 -24.59
C ALA A 141 -4.58 16.17 -25.33
N LEU A 142 -5.03 15.15 -24.60
CA LEU A 142 -5.75 14.00 -25.18
C LEU A 142 -7.09 14.42 -25.80
N VAL A 143 -7.86 15.29 -25.13
CA VAL A 143 -9.12 15.81 -25.66
C VAL A 143 -8.89 16.62 -26.93
N ILE A 144 -7.90 17.51 -26.96
CA ILE A 144 -7.56 18.28 -28.15
C ILE A 144 -7.13 17.35 -29.29
N ALA A 145 -6.28 16.36 -29.02
CA ALA A 145 -5.83 15.40 -30.02
C ALA A 145 -7.01 14.58 -30.61
N ALA A 146 -7.95 14.16 -29.77
CA ALA A 146 -9.15 13.44 -30.21
C ALA A 146 -10.07 14.32 -31.08
N LEU A 147 -10.24 15.60 -30.72
CA LEU A 147 -11.04 16.54 -31.50
C LEU A 147 -10.41 16.85 -32.86
N VAL A 148 -9.08 17.09 -32.89
CA VAL A 148 -8.35 17.29 -34.15
C VAL A 148 -8.44 16.04 -35.02
N GLY A 149 -8.28 14.85 -34.45
CA GLY A 149 -8.39 13.59 -35.18
C GLY A 149 -9.80 13.27 -35.68
N LEU A 150 -10.86 13.85 -35.09
CA LEU A 150 -12.23 13.70 -35.56
C LEU A 150 -12.59 14.69 -36.69
N LEU A 151 -11.93 15.86 -36.71
CA LEU A 151 -12.18 16.94 -37.67
C LEU A 151 -11.31 16.85 -38.93
N ALA A 152 -10.25 16.05 -38.89
CA ALA A 152 -9.35 15.76 -40.02
C ALA A 152 -9.80 14.49 -40.76
#